data_AF-A0A6B9ZPW3-F1
#
_entry.id   AF-A0A6B9ZPW3-F1
#
_cell.length_a   1.000
_cell.length_b   1.000
_cell.length_c   1.000
_cell.angle_alpha   90.00
_cell.angle_beta   90.00
_cell.angle_gamma   90.00
#
_symmetry.space_group_name_H-M   'P 1'
#
loop_
_entity.id
_entity.type
_entity.pdbx_description
1 polymer ?
#
loop_
_entity_poly.entity_id
_entity_poly.type
_entity_poly.pdbx_seq_one_letter_code
_entity_poly.pdbx_strand_id
1 'polypeptide(L)'
;MRVVIIGGGFAGINLAKKLQRDSRFQITLVDKNNYNYFPPLIYQLATGFLETSSICYPFRKLFRDKPNLNFHMGEFQRVDPVAHTVYLSNGELQYDYLVFATGTETNYFGNENIRKRAIPMKTVNDALEMRNRLLKRLETASITQDAVERKKLTTIVIAGGGPTGVEVSGMLAELRKFVIRKDYPELEGTGGEIYLVNGGDALLEPMSPRSQKHTYDALRRLGVKIKLKTRVKDFVDDQVILNNGDTIHTTTLIWAAGVTASLHDGIPIASTGPGRRMMTDAYNRVIGVDDIYAIGDTALTKTDKNFPEGHPQLAQVALQQGRNLATNFSRMADNKELKPFSYVDKGTMAIIGRNNAVADIPSPKLHFNGFIAWVMWLFIHVMALINYRNKLKTMYNWTVAYFTRDQALRMIIKPIIRQPEIKADIRPVEATVVKSST
;
A
#
# COMPACT_ATOMS: atom_id res chain seq x y z
N MET A 1 -23.44 7.27 -20.53
CA MET A 1 -22.28 8.08 -20.09
C MET A 1 -21.09 7.16 -19.83
N ARG A 2 -19.90 7.50 -20.34
CA ARG A 2 -18.64 6.78 -20.17
C ARG A 2 -17.91 7.28 -18.94
N VAL A 3 -17.63 6.39 -18.00
CA VAL A 3 -16.89 6.70 -16.76
C VAL A 3 -15.59 5.95 -16.75
N VAL A 4 -14.47 6.67 -16.80
CA VAL A 4 -13.13 6.08 -16.70
C VAL A 4 -12.60 6.28 -15.29
N ILE A 5 -12.18 5.20 -14.63
CA ILE A 5 -11.64 5.21 -13.27
C ILE A 5 -10.19 4.79 -13.32
N ILE A 6 -9.27 5.68 -12.94
CA ILE A 6 -7.83 5.40 -12.87
C ILE A 6 -7.48 4.97 -11.44
N GLY A 7 -7.21 3.68 -11.26
CA GLY A 7 -6.83 3.06 -9.99
C GLY A 7 -7.91 2.16 -9.41
N GLY A 8 -7.58 0.87 -9.26
CA GLY A 8 -8.44 -0.18 -8.73
C GLY A 8 -8.25 -0.47 -7.24
N GLY A 9 -7.90 0.54 -6.45
CA GLY A 9 -7.82 0.48 -4.99
C GLY A 9 -9.19 0.52 -4.30
N PHE A 10 -9.20 0.86 -3.00
CA PHE A 10 -10.44 0.94 -2.20
C PHE A 10 -11.47 1.90 -2.81
N ALA A 11 -11.04 3.09 -3.23
CA ALA A 11 -11.93 4.12 -3.76
C ALA A 11 -12.53 3.71 -5.10
N GLY A 12 -11.68 3.38 -6.08
CA GLY A 12 -12.10 3.04 -7.44
C GLY A 12 -13.00 1.81 -7.51
N ILE A 13 -12.68 0.74 -6.75
CA ILE A 13 -13.54 -0.45 -6.70
C ILE A 13 -14.91 -0.16 -6.10
N ASN A 14 -14.98 0.68 -5.06
CA ASN A 14 -16.27 0.98 -4.43
C ASN A 14 -17.12 1.93 -5.27
N LEU A 15 -16.50 2.84 -6.01
CA LEU A 15 -17.15 3.63 -7.05
C LEU A 15 -17.73 2.68 -8.12
N ALA A 16 -16.89 1.86 -8.75
CA ALA A 16 -17.29 0.98 -9.84
C ALA A 16 -18.41 -0.01 -9.43
N LYS A 17 -18.26 -0.68 -8.27
CA LYS A 17 -19.25 -1.65 -7.77
C LYS A 17 -20.61 -1.03 -7.45
N LYS A 18 -20.64 0.23 -7.04
CA LYS A 18 -21.89 0.92 -6.74
C LYS A 18 -22.52 1.49 -8.00
N LEU A 19 -21.71 2.15 -8.84
CA LEU A 19 -22.18 2.81 -10.06
C LEU A 19 -22.67 1.81 -11.11
N GLN A 20 -22.09 0.61 -11.20
CA GLN A 20 -22.54 -0.41 -12.17
C GLN A 20 -24.01 -0.82 -12.02
N ARG A 21 -24.64 -0.53 -10.88
CA ARG A 21 -26.08 -0.78 -10.66
C ARG A 21 -26.98 0.12 -11.52
N ASP A 22 -26.42 1.18 -12.09
CA ASP A 22 -27.10 2.12 -12.96
C ASP A 22 -26.65 1.90 -14.41
N SER A 23 -27.55 1.36 -15.24
CA SER A 23 -27.26 0.92 -16.60
C SER A 23 -26.96 2.06 -17.57
N ARG A 24 -27.19 3.32 -17.17
CA ARG A 24 -26.85 4.51 -17.97
C ARG A 24 -25.34 4.75 -18.05
N PHE A 25 -24.56 4.11 -17.18
CA PHE A 25 -23.11 4.26 -17.12
C PHE A 25 -22.39 3.06 -17.72
N GLN A 26 -21.43 3.34 -18.61
CA GLN A 26 -20.44 2.40 -19.12
C GLN A 26 -19.12 2.69 -18.40
N ILE A 27 -18.67 1.75 -17.58
CA ILE A 27 -17.57 1.98 -16.64
C ILE A 27 -16.33 1.23 -17.13
N THR A 28 -15.20 1.94 -17.24
CA THR A 28 -13.90 1.33 -17.51
C THR A 28 -12.97 1.62 -16.36
N LEU A 29 -12.59 0.59 -15.61
CA LEU A 29 -11.57 0.70 -14.56
C LEU A 29 -10.21 0.35 -15.13
N VAL A 30 -9.27 1.28 -14.98
CA VAL A 30 -7.89 1.17 -15.43
C VAL A 30 -6.98 0.96 -14.24
N ASP A 31 -6.11 -0.05 -14.28
CA ASP A 31 -5.04 -0.24 -13.29
C ASP A 31 -3.82 -0.88 -13.95
N LYS A 32 -2.63 -0.53 -13.46
CA LYS A 32 -1.36 -1.14 -13.92
C LYS A 32 -1.23 -2.60 -13.48
N ASN A 33 -1.97 -3.02 -12.46
CA ASN A 33 -2.07 -4.41 -12.01
C ASN A 33 -3.36 -5.04 -12.53
N ASN A 34 -3.35 -6.33 -12.84
CA ASN A 34 -4.56 -7.07 -13.18
C ASN A 34 -5.36 -7.55 -11.96
N TYR A 35 -5.01 -7.10 -10.75
CA TYR A 35 -5.62 -7.48 -9.48
C TYR A 35 -5.83 -6.28 -8.56
N ASN A 36 -6.90 -6.36 -7.78
CA ASN A 36 -7.02 -5.58 -6.55
C ASN A 36 -6.26 -6.31 -5.42
N TYR A 37 -5.79 -5.57 -4.42
CA TYR A 37 -5.30 -6.15 -3.17
C TYR A 37 -5.84 -5.40 -1.95
N PHE A 38 -5.66 -6.01 -0.78
CA PHE A 38 -6.08 -5.47 0.52
C PHE A 38 -4.86 -4.98 1.33
N PRO A 39 -4.46 -3.69 1.20
CA PRO A 39 -3.30 -3.12 1.87
C PRO A 39 -3.19 -3.38 3.38
N PRO A 40 -4.28 -3.40 4.18
CA PRO A 40 -4.18 -3.61 5.62
C PRO A 40 -3.56 -4.96 6.04
N LEU A 41 -3.43 -5.93 5.13
CA LEU A 41 -2.79 -7.23 5.41
C LEU A 41 -1.44 -7.41 4.68
N ILE A 42 -0.91 -6.35 4.08
CA ILE A 42 0.30 -6.44 3.27
C ILE A 42 1.55 -6.81 4.08
N TYR A 43 1.62 -6.37 5.33
CA TYR A 43 2.73 -6.71 6.23
C TYR A 43 2.77 -8.22 6.49
N GLN A 44 1.63 -8.90 6.57
CA GLN A 44 1.57 -10.35 6.74
C GLN A 44 2.08 -11.09 5.49
N LEU A 45 1.87 -10.54 4.29
CA LEU A 45 2.49 -11.06 3.08
C LEU A 45 4.02 -10.87 3.12
N ALA A 46 4.46 -9.68 3.55
CA ALA A 46 5.87 -9.30 3.59
C ALA A 46 6.70 -10.13 4.57
N THR A 47 6.06 -10.67 5.60
CA THR A 47 6.69 -11.52 6.61
C THR A 47 6.42 -13.01 6.40
N GLY A 48 5.80 -13.41 5.29
CA GLY A 48 5.54 -14.82 4.99
C GLY A 48 4.49 -15.48 5.89
N PHE A 49 3.51 -14.70 6.37
CA PHE A 49 2.40 -15.19 7.19
C PHE A 49 1.12 -15.39 6.38
N LEU A 50 0.92 -14.58 5.35
CA LEU A 50 -0.11 -14.77 4.33
C LEU A 50 0.51 -14.93 2.95
N GLU A 51 -0.18 -15.64 2.09
CA GLU A 51 0.15 -15.74 0.67
C GLU A 51 -0.56 -14.67 -0.15
N THR A 52 -0.01 -14.37 -1.33
CA THR A 52 -0.50 -13.30 -2.21
C THR A 52 -1.98 -13.47 -2.54
N SER A 53 -2.43 -14.71 -2.79
CA SER A 53 -3.80 -15.01 -3.16
C SER A 53 -4.83 -14.77 -2.04
N SER A 54 -4.41 -14.68 -0.78
CA SER A 54 -5.29 -14.38 0.36
C SER A 54 -5.70 -12.91 0.38
N ILE A 55 -4.81 -12.01 -0.04
CA ILE A 55 -5.04 -10.56 -0.01
C ILE A 55 -5.31 -9.95 -1.39
N CYS A 56 -5.06 -10.69 -2.48
CA CYS A 56 -5.27 -10.22 -3.86
C CYS A 56 -6.48 -10.87 -4.52
N TYR A 57 -7.10 -10.17 -5.48
CA TYR A 57 -8.20 -10.70 -6.28
C TYR A 57 -8.18 -10.11 -7.71
N PRO A 58 -8.20 -10.94 -8.78
CA PRO A 58 -8.15 -10.45 -10.16
C PRO A 58 -9.37 -9.59 -10.53
N PHE A 59 -9.14 -8.44 -11.18
CA PHE A 59 -10.22 -7.54 -11.61
C PHE A 59 -11.17 -8.21 -12.60
N ARG A 60 -10.65 -8.95 -13.59
CA ARG A 60 -11.49 -9.67 -14.58
C ARG A 60 -12.44 -10.67 -13.91
N LYS A 61 -12.01 -11.31 -12.83
CA LYS A 61 -12.88 -12.20 -12.05
C LYS A 61 -13.87 -11.40 -11.20
N LEU A 62 -13.45 -10.26 -10.67
CA LEU A 62 -14.32 -9.36 -9.90
C LEU A 62 -15.44 -8.76 -10.76
N PHE A 63 -15.19 -8.50 -12.04
CA PHE A 63 -16.13 -7.84 -12.95
C PHE A 63 -16.90 -8.79 -13.85
N ARG A 64 -16.64 -10.09 -13.75
CA ARG A 64 -17.44 -11.12 -14.43
C ARG A 64 -18.93 -10.88 -14.19
N ASP A 65 -19.71 -11.09 -15.26
CA ASP A 65 -21.17 -10.98 -15.29
C ASP A 65 -21.69 -9.56 -14.99
N LYS A 66 -20.90 -8.52 -15.28
CA LYS A 66 -21.31 -7.11 -15.17
C LYS A 66 -21.20 -6.44 -16.54
N PRO A 67 -22.29 -6.38 -17.32
CA PRO A 67 -22.24 -6.02 -18.74
C PRO A 67 -21.76 -4.58 -18.99
N ASN A 68 -21.87 -3.70 -18.01
CA ASN A 68 -21.49 -2.28 -18.10
C ASN A 68 -20.23 -1.92 -17.28
N LEU A 69 -19.43 -2.92 -16.86
CA LEU A 69 -18.20 -2.71 -16.11
C LEU A 69 -17.03 -3.49 -16.71
N ASN A 70 -16.11 -2.74 -17.32
CA ASN A 70 -14.93 -3.26 -18.00
C ASN A 70 -13.65 -3.00 -17.20
N PHE A 71 -12.68 -3.89 -17.37
CA PHE A 71 -11.32 -3.72 -16.85
C PHE A 71 -10.32 -3.57 -17.99
N HIS A 72 -9.53 -2.50 -17.94
CA HIS A 72 -8.42 -2.22 -18.86
C HIS A 72 -7.11 -2.24 -18.06
N MET A 73 -6.19 -3.15 -18.40
CA MET A 73 -4.87 -3.13 -17.78
C MET A 73 -4.01 -2.11 -18.53
N GLY A 74 -3.50 -1.10 -17.84
CA GLY A 74 -2.71 -0.03 -18.42
C GLY A 74 -2.21 0.94 -17.37
N GLU A 75 -1.13 1.65 -17.66
CA GLU A 75 -0.59 2.68 -16.78
C GLU A 75 -0.99 4.06 -17.31
N PHE A 76 -1.51 4.92 -16.43
CA PHE A 76 -1.83 6.30 -16.78
C PHE A 76 -0.57 7.07 -17.18
N GLN A 77 -0.63 7.81 -18.28
CA GLN A 77 0.46 8.68 -18.73
C GLN A 77 0.07 10.16 -18.62
N ARG A 78 -1.03 10.56 -19.26
CA ARG A 78 -1.56 11.92 -19.23
C ARG A 78 -3.06 11.96 -19.50
N VAL A 79 -3.70 13.06 -19.14
CA VAL A 79 -5.07 13.40 -19.57
C VAL A 79 -5.05 14.62 -20.48
N ASP A 80 -5.95 14.67 -21.45
CA ASP A 80 -6.31 15.88 -22.18
C ASP A 80 -7.74 16.28 -21.78
N PRO A 81 -7.90 17.30 -20.90
CA PRO A 81 -9.20 17.74 -20.44
C PRO A 81 -10.08 18.35 -21.55
N VAL A 82 -9.47 18.91 -22.61
CA VAL A 82 -10.21 19.55 -23.71
C VAL A 82 -10.75 18.49 -24.67
N ALA A 83 -9.92 17.50 -24.99
CA ALA A 83 -10.32 16.38 -25.85
C ALA A 83 -11.09 15.27 -25.09
N HIS A 84 -11.33 15.43 -23.78
CA HIS A 84 -11.93 14.41 -22.91
C HIS A 84 -11.31 13.01 -23.08
N THR A 85 -9.98 12.96 -23.19
CA THR A 85 -9.23 11.75 -23.51
C THR A 85 -8.17 11.46 -22.45
N VAL A 86 -8.08 10.22 -21.99
CA VAL A 86 -6.97 9.74 -21.16
C VAL A 86 -6.03 8.85 -21.97
N TYR A 87 -4.74 9.12 -21.87
CA TYR A 87 -3.68 8.38 -22.52
C TYR A 87 -3.02 7.43 -21.53
N LEU A 88 -2.91 6.18 -21.94
CA LEU A 88 -2.35 5.07 -21.19
C LEU A 88 -1.13 4.51 -21.92
N SER A 89 -0.32 3.74 -21.22
CA SER A 89 0.86 3.07 -21.78
C SER A 89 0.59 2.14 -22.97
N ASN A 90 -0.67 1.79 -23.23
CA ASN A 90 -1.08 0.86 -24.27
C ASN A 90 -2.32 1.32 -25.06
N GLY A 91 -2.62 2.61 -25.08
CA GLY A 91 -3.74 3.16 -25.86
C GLY A 91 -4.39 4.37 -25.20
N GLU A 92 -5.55 4.76 -25.69
CA GLU A 92 -6.31 5.90 -25.19
C GLU A 92 -7.77 5.53 -24.91
N LEU A 93 -8.42 6.28 -24.03
CA LEU A 93 -9.84 6.11 -23.70
C LEU A 93 -10.52 7.48 -23.65
N GLN A 94 -11.65 7.57 -24.34
CA GLN A 94 -12.57 8.70 -24.26
C GLN A 94 -13.44 8.58 -23.00
N TYR A 95 -13.73 9.70 -22.35
CA TYR A 95 -14.57 9.74 -21.15
C TYR A 95 -15.64 10.82 -21.23
N ASP A 96 -16.75 10.61 -20.51
CA ASP A 96 -17.68 11.69 -20.15
C ASP A 96 -17.39 12.14 -18.71
N TYR A 97 -16.96 11.21 -17.84
CA TYR A 97 -16.42 11.52 -16.51
C TYR A 97 -15.12 10.73 -16.25
N LEU A 98 -14.08 11.41 -15.76
CA LEU A 98 -12.81 10.80 -15.37
C LEU A 98 -12.63 10.85 -13.86
N VAL A 99 -12.23 9.73 -13.24
CA VAL A 99 -12.02 9.66 -11.80
C VAL A 99 -10.62 9.15 -11.46
N PHE A 100 -9.82 9.97 -10.80
CA PHE A 100 -8.55 9.58 -10.19
C PHE A 100 -8.78 8.94 -8.81
N ALA A 101 -8.43 7.66 -8.72
CA ALA A 101 -8.45 6.85 -7.51
C ALA A 101 -7.09 6.16 -7.30
N THR A 102 -6.01 6.83 -7.68
CA THR A 102 -4.64 6.30 -7.77
C THR A 102 -3.96 6.07 -6.43
N GLY A 103 -4.56 6.54 -5.33
CA GLY A 103 -3.98 6.41 -4.00
C GLY A 103 -2.71 7.23 -3.86
N THR A 104 -1.66 6.61 -3.31
CA THR A 104 -0.39 7.27 -2.97
C THR A 104 0.81 6.37 -3.26
N GLU A 105 1.98 6.99 -3.39
CA GLU A 105 3.29 6.37 -3.47
C GLU A 105 4.10 6.62 -2.19
N THR A 106 5.21 5.89 -2.03
CA THR A 106 6.13 6.08 -0.90
C THR A 106 6.81 7.44 -1.00
N ASN A 107 6.79 8.21 0.09
CA ASN A 107 7.51 9.48 0.16
C ASN A 107 8.88 9.29 0.82
N TYR A 108 9.94 9.61 0.07
CA TYR A 108 11.33 9.56 0.55
C TYR A 108 11.87 10.91 1.01
N PHE A 109 11.04 11.96 0.99
CA PHE A 109 11.37 13.33 1.40
C PHE A 109 12.63 13.90 0.72
N GLY A 110 12.83 13.54 -0.55
CA GLY A 110 14.00 13.94 -1.35
C GLY A 110 15.28 13.15 -1.05
N ASN A 111 15.26 12.14 -0.16
CA ASN A 111 16.44 11.32 0.10
C ASN A 111 16.59 10.20 -0.95
N GLU A 112 17.51 10.42 -1.89
CA GLU A 112 17.80 9.51 -3.00
C GLU A 112 18.50 8.21 -2.59
N ASN A 113 19.36 8.25 -1.57
CA ASN A 113 20.07 7.08 -1.07
C ASN A 113 19.08 6.09 -0.41
N ILE A 114 18.19 6.61 0.43
CA ILE A 114 17.08 5.84 1.02
C ILE A 114 16.18 5.28 -0.10
N ARG A 115 15.81 6.11 -1.09
CA ARG A 115 14.99 5.65 -2.23
C ARG A 115 15.59 4.45 -2.96
N LYS A 116 16.90 4.45 -3.17
CA LYS A 116 17.61 3.38 -3.90
C LYS A 116 17.81 2.10 -3.07
N ARG A 117 17.97 2.23 -1.74
CA ARG A 117 18.45 1.13 -0.89
C ARG A 117 17.41 0.57 0.08
N ALA A 118 16.49 1.40 0.55
CA ALA A 118 15.45 0.98 1.48
C ALA A 118 14.39 0.10 0.82
N ILE A 119 13.71 -0.68 1.63
CA ILE A 119 12.59 -1.54 1.24
C ILE A 119 11.30 -0.75 1.51
N PRO A 120 10.54 -0.32 0.49
CA PRO A 120 9.23 0.28 0.71
C PRO A 120 8.21 -0.75 1.23
N MET A 121 7.05 -0.28 1.68
CA MET A 121 5.95 -1.13 2.16
C MET A 121 4.59 -0.61 1.68
N LYS A 122 4.38 -0.54 0.36
CA LYS A 122 3.14 -0.02 -0.25
C LYS A 122 2.45 -1.01 -1.19
N THR A 123 3.22 -1.77 -1.95
CA THR A 123 2.72 -2.67 -3.01
C THR A 123 2.96 -4.14 -2.68
N VAL A 124 2.23 -5.03 -3.36
CA VAL A 124 2.44 -6.49 -3.26
C VAL A 124 3.88 -6.87 -3.64
N ASN A 125 4.45 -6.19 -4.63
CA ASN A 125 5.84 -6.40 -5.03
C ASN A 125 6.81 -5.99 -3.93
N ASP A 126 6.54 -4.87 -3.24
CA ASP A 126 7.34 -4.42 -2.10
C ASP A 126 7.36 -5.47 -0.99
N ALA A 127 6.19 -6.06 -0.69
CA ALA A 127 6.07 -7.11 0.32
C ALA A 127 6.87 -8.36 -0.06
N LEU A 128 6.78 -8.82 -1.31
CA LEU A 128 7.54 -9.96 -1.80
C LEU A 128 9.05 -9.67 -1.78
N GLU A 129 9.46 -8.45 -2.12
CA GLU A 129 10.85 -8.03 -2.08
C GLU A 129 11.38 -7.97 -0.65
N MET A 130 10.59 -7.44 0.30
CA MET A 130 10.93 -7.46 1.73
C MET A 130 11.18 -8.89 2.20
N ARG A 131 10.23 -9.80 1.93
CA ARG A 131 10.35 -11.21 2.32
C ARG A 131 11.62 -11.83 1.75
N ASN A 132 11.85 -11.68 0.45
CA ASN A 132 13.00 -12.24 -0.23
C ASN A 132 14.32 -11.69 0.30
N ARG A 133 14.40 -10.38 0.55
CA ARG A 133 15.60 -9.75 1.11
C ARG A 133 15.88 -10.27 2.50
N LEU A 134 14.89 -10.28 3.39
CA LEU A 134 15.05 -10.76 4.76
C LEU A 134 15.53 -12.21 4.81
N LEU A 135 14.88 -13.10 4.05
CA LEU A 135 15.30 -14.51 3.99
C LEU A 135 16.73 -14.65 3.45
N LYS A 136 17.09 -13.97 2.37
CA LYS A 136 18.48 -13.99 1.86
C LYS A 136 19.50 -13.51 2.89
N ARG A 137 19.15 -12.51 3.71
CA ARG A 137 20.05 -12.03 4.78
C ARG A 137 20.20 -13.06 5.89
N LEU A 138 19.15 -13.79 6.24
CA LEU A 138 19.23 -14.92 7.18
C LEU A 138 20.10 -16.06 6.60
N GLU A 139 19.88 -16.45 5.34
CA GLU A 139 20.73 -17.44 4.65
C GLU A 139 22.20 -17.02 4.66
N THR A 140 22.50 -15.76 4.34
CA THR A 140 23.88 -15.25 4.37
C THR A 140 24.44 -15.28 5.79
N ALA A 141 23.66 -14.80 6.76
CA ALA A 141 24.09 -14.74 8.16
C ALA A 141 24.39 -16.13 8.74
N SER A 142 23.65 -17.17 8.33
CA SER A 142 23.82 -18.55 8.83
C SER A 142 25.22 -19.11 8.58
N ILE A 143 25.86 -18.71 7.48
CA ILE A 143 27.19 -19.16 7.09
C ILE A 143 28.30 -18.12 7.36
N THR A 144 27.94 -16.88 7.70
CA THR A 144 28.91 -15.82 8.01
C THR A 144 29.62 -16.11 9.32
N GLN A 145 30.95 -16.19 9.31
CA GLN A 145 31.75 -16.43 10.53
C GLN A 145 32.03 -15.16 11.33
N ASP A 146 32.19 -14.00 10.69
CA ASP A 146 32.40 -12.72 11.39
C ASP A 146 31.13 -12.32 12.15
N ALA A 147 31.25 -12.22 13.48
CA ALA A 147 30.18 -11.84 14.38
C ALA A 147 29.65 -10.42 14.12
N VAL A 148 30.52 -9.48 13.71
CA VAL A 148 30.12 -8.10 13.41
C VAL A 148 29.26 -8.08 12.15
N GLU A 149 29.72 -8.73 11.08
CA GLU A 149 28.97 -8.84 9.83
C GLU A 149 27.66 -9.61 10.01
N ARG A 150 27.66 -10.73 10.75
CA ARG A 150 26.45 -11.49 11.08
C ARG A 150 25.42 -10.64 11.81
N LYS A 151 25.86 -9.84 12.78
CA LYS A 151 24.98 -8.92 13.52
C LYS A 151 24.43 -7.82 12.60
N LYS A 152 25.24 -7.29 11.68
CA LYS A 152 24.82 -6.29 10.68
C LYS A 152 23.77 -6.85 9.71
N LEU A 153 23.94 -8.09 9.25
CA LEU A 153 23.01 -8.78 8.35
C LEU A 153 21.64 -9.03 9.00
N THR A 154 21.62 -9.27 10.30
CA THR A 154 20.41 -9.63 11.07
C THR A 154 19.80 -8.47 11.85
N THR A 155 20.44 -7.30 11.87
CA THR A 155 19.86 -6.05 12.41
C THR A 155 18.90 -5.46 11.38
N ILE A 156 17.70 -5.05 11.82
CA ILE A 156 16.66 -4.47 10.96
C ILE A 156 16.27 -3.10 11.51
N VAL A 157 16.24 -2.09 10.65
CA VAL A 157 15.71 -0.77 10.99
C VAL A 157 14.41 -0.52 10.25
N ILE A 158 13.37 -0.15 10.99
CA ILE A 158 12.07 0.26 10.46
C ILE A 158 11.90 1.75 10.72
N ALA A 159 11.72 2.53 9.66
CA ALA A 159 11.47 3.97 9.74
C ALA A 159 9.96 4.26 9.64
N GLY A 160 9.42 4.99 10.63
CA GLY A 160 8.02 5.40 10.71
C GLY A 160 7.23 4.64 11.77
N GLY A 161 6.73 5.34 12.79
CA GLY A 161 5.96 4.78 13.90
C GLY A 161 4.44 4.73 13.68
N GLY A 162 3.98 4.88 12.43
CA GLY A 162 2.57 4.71 12.07
C GLY A 162 2.13 3.23 12.06
N PRO A 163 0.87 2.93 11.70
CA PRO A 163 0.33 1.56 11.71
C PRO A 163 1.24 0.55 11.02
N THR A 164 1.66 0.82 9.78
CA THR A 164 2.53 -0.10 9.01
C THR A 164 3.84 -0.41 9.72
N GLY A 165 4.51 0.59 10.29
CA GLY A 165 5.78 0.37 10.99
C GLY A 165 5.62 -0.40 12.30
N VAL A 166 4.53 -0.16 13.04
CA VAL A 166 4.17 -0.92 14.24
C VAL A 166 3.87 -2.38 13.89
N GLU A 167 3.04 -2.63 12.88
CA GLU A 167 2.64 -3.96 12.43
C GLU A 167 3.84 -4.79 11.96
N VAL A 168 4.72 -4.19 11.14
CA VAL A 168 5.95 -4.83 10.66
C VAL A 168 6.90 -5.12 11.82
N SER A 169 7.15 -4.15 12.71
CA SER A 169 8.06 -4.32 13.85
C SER A 169 7.60 -5.44 14.78
N GLY A 170 6.30 -5.45 15.08
CA GLY A 170 5.66 -6.48 15.88
C GLY A 170 5.81 -7.88 15.30
N MET A 171 5.43 -8.02 14.02
CA MET A 171 5.50 -9.30 13.32
C MET A 171 6.94 -9.82 13.19
N LEU A 172 7.91 -8.96 12.86
CA LEU A 172 9.32 -9.35 12.81
C LEU A 172 9.87 -9.76 14.18
N ALA A 173 9.46 -9.08 15.25
CA ALA A 173 9.88 -9.45 16.60
C ALA A 173 9.32 -10.81 17.03
N GLU A 174 8.08 -11.13 16.65
CA GLU A 174 7.50 -12.45 16.88
C GLU A 174 8.16 -13.53 16.04
N LEU A 175 8.42 -13.28 14.75
CA LEU A 175 9.16 -14.20 13.90
C LEU A 175 10.54 -14.50 14.46
N ARG A 176 11.28 -13.47 14.89
CA ARG A 176 12.59 -13.63 15.55
C ARG A 176 12.49 -14.53 16.78
N LYS A 177 11.42 -14.41 17.57
CA LYS A 177 11.26 -15.15 18.82
C LYS A 177 10.81 -16.60 18.62
N PHE A 178 9.90 -16.86 17.69
CA PHE A 178 9.17 -18.13 17.63
C PHE A 178 9.50 -19.00 16.40
N VAL A 179 10.04 -18.39 15.35
CA VAL A 179 10.21 -19.03 14.03
C VAL A 179 11.68 -19.06 13.63
N ILE A 180 12.34 -17.92 13.53
CA ILE A 180 13.72 -17.81 13.02
C ILE A 180 14.69 -18.67 13.85
N ARG A 181 14.49 -18.78 15.17
CA ARG A 181 15.33 -19.66 16.02
C ARG A 181 15.21 -21.14 15.69
N LYS A 182 14.09 -21.58 15.13
CA LYS A 182 13.86 -22.97 14.71
C LYS A 182 14.38 -23.21 13.30
N ASP A 183 14.18 -22.24 12.42
CA ASP A 183 14.60 -22.33 11.01
C ASP A 183 16.12 -22.15 10.86
N TYR A 184 16.75 -21.34 11.72
CA TYR A 184 18.18 -21.01 11.72
C TYR A 184 18.77 -21.15 13.13
N PRO A 185 18.85 -22.38 13.70
CA PRO A 185 19.35 -22.61 15.06
C PRO A 185 20.79 -22.10 15.27
N GLU A 186 21.62 -22.09 14.23
CA GLU A 186 22.98 -21.55 14.22
C GLU A 186 23.06 -20.04 14.48
N LEU A 187 21.95 -19.30 14.32
CA LEU A 187 21.87 -17.88 14.62
C LEU A 187 21.43 -17.60 16.07
N GLU A 188 21.16 -18.64 16.88
CA GLU A 188 20.73 -18.46 18.25
C GLU A 188 21.78 -17.68 19.07
N GLY A 189 21.31 -16.64 19.78
CA GLY A 189 22.17 -15.75 20.57
C GLY A 189 23.08 -14.81 19.77
N THR A 190 23.15 -14.93 18.44
CA THR A 190 24.05 -14.11 17.59
C THR A 190 23.33 -13.13 16.68
N GLY A 191 21.99 -13.12 16.72
CA GLY A 191 21.16 -12.21 15.94
C GLY A 191 21.24 -10.74 16.37
N GLY A 192 21.02 -9.87 15.40
CA GLY A 192 20.95 -8.42 15.55
C GLY A 192 19.64 -7.92 16.17
N GLU A 193 19.53 -6.60 16.16
CA GLU A 193 18.45 -5.87 16.83
C GLU A 193 17.36 -5.42 15.85
N ILE A 194 16.15 -5.23 16.35
CA ILE A 194 15.04 -4.64 15.58
C ILE A 194 14.80 -3.23 16.11
N TYR A 195 15.04 -2.22 15.29
CA TYR A 195 14.83 -0.82 15.63
C TYR A 195 13.57 -0.28 14.98
N LEU A 196 12.74 0.44 15.75
CA LEU A 196 11.63 1.23 15.24
C LEU A 196 11.95 2.71 15.48
N VAL A 197 12.26 3.44 14.41
CA VAL A 197 12.65 4.85 14.44
C VAL A 197 11.46 5.71 14.04
N ASN A 198 11.03 6.62 14.92
CA ASN A 198 9.90 7.50 14.68
C ASN A 198 10.27 8.96 14.97
N GLY A 199 9.94 9.84 14.02
CA GLY A 199 10.32 11.24 14.07
C GLY A 199 9.54 12.08 15.09
N GLY A 200 8.41 11.58 15.58
CA GLY A 200 7.58 12.27 16.56
C GLY A 200 7.63 11.61 17.94
N ASP A 201 6.74 12.09 18.81
CA ASP A 201 6.81 11.86 20.26
C ASP A 201 6.13 10.55 20.68
N ALA A 202 5.37 9.92 19.80
CA ALA A 202 4.66 8.68 20.07
C ALA A 202 4.57 7.77 18.83
N LEU A 203 4.34 6.47 19.06
CA LEU A 203 3.89 5.56 18.01
C LEU A 203 2.38 5.70 17.85
N LEU A 204 1.87 5.50 16.63
CA LEU A 204 0.44 5.65 16.31
C LEU A 204 -0.12 7.00 16.73
N GLU A 205 0.57 8.10 16.39
CA GLU A 205 0.21 9.47 16.84
C GLU A 205 -1.26 9.86 16.61
N PRO A 206 -1.93 9.47 15.51
CA PRO A 206 -3.35 9.77 15.33
C PRO A 206 -4.30 9.05 16.29
N MET A 207 -3.82 8.03 17.02
CA MET A 207 -4.61 7.24 17.97
C MET A 207 -4.56 7.82 19.38
N SER A 208 -5.40 7.32 20.27
CA SER A 208 -5.50 7.81 21.65
C SER A 208 -4.19 7.60 22.43
N PRO A 209 -3.86 8.45 23.44
CA PRO A 209 -2.67 8.26 24.28
C PRO A 209 -2.61 6.87 24.96
N ARG A 210 -3.77 6.25 25.21
CA ARG A 210 -3.85 4.88 25.72
C ARG A 210 -3.33 3.86 24.69
N SER A 211 -3.76 3.98 23.44
CA SER A 211 -3.27 3.17 22.32
C SER A 211 -1.76 3.37 22.10
N GLN A 212 -1.30 4.62 22.15
CA GLN A 212 0.11 4.97 21.98
C GLN A 212 0.98 4.33 23.07
N LYS A 213 0.61 4.50 24.34
CA LYS A 213 1.34 3.92 25.49
C LYS A 213 1.36 2.39 25.44
N HIS A 214 0.19 1.76 25.23
CA HIS A 214 0.09 0.30 25.16
C HIS A 214 0.94 -0.29 24.04
N THR A 215 0.96 0.37 22.87
CA THR A 215 1.78 -0.03 21.72
C THR A 215 3.27 0.04 22.04
N TYR A 216 3.72 1.15 22.63
CA TYR A 216 5.12 1.33 23.04
C TYR A 216 5.57 0.23 24.02
N ASP A 217 4.78 0.00 25.08
CA ASP A 217 5.09 -0.99 26.11
C ASP A 217 5.07 -2.43 25.54
N ALA A 218 4.14 -2.72 24.62
CA ALA A 218 4.03 -4.02 23.97
C ALA A 218 5.24 -4.33 23.06
N LEU A 219 5.61 -3.42 22.16
CA LEU A 219 6.75 -3.62 21.26
C LEU A 219 8.08 -3.72 22.03
N ARG A 220 8.24 -2.91 23.09
CA ARG A 220 9.43 -3.00 23.96
C ARG A 220 9.53 -4.36 24.65
N ARG A 221 8.41 -4.94 25.12
CA ARG A 221 8.37 -6.30 25.68
C ARG A 221 8.69 -7.39 24.65
N LEU A 222 8.44 -7.15 23.36
CA LEU A 222 8.87 -8.02 22.26
C LEU A 222 10.35 -7.84 21.90
N GLY A 223 11.06 -6.92 22.56
CA GLY A 223 12.48 -6.67 22.34
C GLY A 223 12.77 -5.74 21.15
N VAL A 224 11.79 -4.93 20.73
CA VAL A 224 11.99 -3.86 19.74
C VAL A 224 12.65 -2.66 20.42
N LYS A 225 13.71 -2.12 19.82
CA LYS A 225 14.40 -0.90 20.25
C LYS A 225 13.71 0.32 19.61
N ILE A 226 12.89 1.01 20.39
CA ILE A 226 12.12 2.16 19.89
C ILE A 226 12.94 3.45 20.06
N LYS A 227 13.08 4.23 19.00
CA LYS A 227 13.74 5.54 18.98
C LYS A 227 12.72 6.61 18.58
N LEU A 228 12.13 7.28 19.57
CA LEU A 228 11.21 8.41 19.38
C LEU A 228 11.99 9.70 19.17
N LYS A 229 11.33 10.76 18.66
CA LYS A 229 11.94 12.07 18.35
C LYS A 229 13.18 11.97 17.46
N THR A 230 13.28 10.89 16.68
CA THR A 230 14.47 10.51 15.93
C THR A 230 14.05 10.21 14.50
N ARG A 231 14.74 10.80 13.52
CA ARG A 231 14.46 10.60 12.10
C ARG A 231 15.64 9.92 11.44
N VAL A 232 15.35 9.01 10.51
CA VAL A 232 16.37 8.52 9.58
C VAL A 232 16.70 9.66 8.62
N LYS A 233 17.96 10.09 8.64
CA LYS A 233 18.50 11.15 7.79
C LYS A 233 19.03 10.59 6.48
N ASP A 234 19.73 9.45 6.50
CA ASP A 234 20.28 8.82 5.31
C ASP A 234 20.50 7.30 5.46
N PHE A 235 20.74 6.60 4.35
CA PHE A 235 21.11 5.18 4.33
C PHE A 235 22.21 4.91 3.28
N VAL A 236 23.44 4.76 3.73
CA VAL A 236 24.64 4.62 2.89
C VAL A 236 25.62 3.64 3.54
N ASP A 237 26.38 2.88 2.75
CA ASP A 237 27.42 1.96 3.23
C ASP A 237 26.99 1.03 4.38
N ASP A 238 25.79 0.46 4.25
CA ASP A 238 25.15 -0.40 5.26
C ASP A 238 25.00 0.29 6.64
N GLN A 239 24.79 1.61 6.64
CA GLN A 239 24.57 2.42 7.83
C GLN A 239 23.35 3.31 7.68
N VAL A 240 22.40 3.14 8.60
CA VAL A 240 21.30 4.09 8.77
C VAL A 240 21.81 5.24 9.63
N ILE A 241 21.84 6.43 9.05
CA ILE A 241 22.27 7.66 9.73
C ILE A 241 21.04 8.35 10.31
N LEU A 242 21.08 8.68 11.59
CA LEU A 242 19.99 9.35 12.30
C LEU A 242 20.22 10.87 12.37
N ASN A 243 19.16 11.63 12.58
CA ASN A 243 19.21 13.10 12.63
C ASN A 243 20.00 13.67 13.82
N ASN A 244 20.22 12.87 14.86
CA ASN A 244 21.04 13.22 16.03
C ASN A 244 22.53 12.87 15.86
N GLY A 245 22.94 12.32 14.70
CA GLY A 245 24.32 11.91 14.44
C GLY A 245 24.62 10.43 14.78
N ASP A 246 23.73 9.74 15.49
CA ASP A 246 23.87 8.30 15.74
C ASP A 246 23.80 7.50 14.43
N THR A 247 24.49 6.37 14.37
CA THR A 247 24.40 5.42 13.26
C THR A 247 23.99 4.03 13.74
N ILE A 248 23.28 3.31 12.87
CA ILE A 248 22.92 1.90 13.07
C ILE A 248 23.44 1.10 11.88
N HIS A 249 24.37 0.18 12.13
CA HIS A 249 24.89 -0.72 11.10
C HIS A 249 23.85 -1.78 10.74
N THR A 250 23.39 -1.78 9.50
CA THR A 250 22.42 -2.74 8.97
C THR A 250 22.44 -2.76 7.45
N THR A 251 22.15 -3.93 6.88
CA THR A 251 21.88 -4.07 5.43
C THR A 251 20.39 -3.94 5.08
N THR A 252 19.53 -3.68 6.07
CA THR A 252 18.07 -3.72 5.95
C THR A 252 17.43 -2.50 6.61
N LEU A 253 17.01 -1.55 5.76
CA LEU A 253 16.12 -0.46 6.12
C LEU A 253 14.74 -0.68 5.49
N ILE A 254 13.69 -0.79 6.31
CA ILE A 254 12.29 -0.81 5.88
C ILE A 254 11.71 0.60 6.04
N TRP A 255 11.15 1.14 4.97
CA TRP A 255 10.67 2.51 4.91
C TRP A 255 9.14 2.59 4.94
N ALA A 256 8.61 3.03 6.07
CA ALA A 256 7.18 3.23 6.34
C ALA A 256 6.88 4.65 6.88
N ALA A 257 7.76 5.62 6.61
CA ALA A 257 7.76 6.94 7.25
C ALA A 257 6.84 7.99 6.58
N GLY A 258 6.28 7.70 5.40
CA GLY A 258 5.38 8.64 4.74
C GLY A 258 4.94 8.23 3.35
N VAL A 259 3.86 8.87 2.91
CA VAL A 259 3.28 8.70 1.57
C VAL A 259 3.03 10.06 0.94
N THR A 260 2.96 10.09 -0.39
CA THR A 260 2.60 11.29 -1.17
C THR A 260 1.71 10.85 -2.33
N ALA A 261 0.83 11.71 -2.82
CA ALA A 261 0.14 11.43 -4.07
C ALA A 261 1.11 11.57 -5.25
N SER A 262 0.83 10.87 -6.35
CA SER A 262 1.54 11.06 -7.61
C SER A 262 1.01 12.31 -8.31
N LEU A 263 1.85 12.95 -9.14
CA LEU A 263 1.38 14.00 -10.05
C LEU A 263 0.79 13.34 -11.30
N HIS A 264 -0.23 13.98 -11.88
CA HIS A 264 -0.93 13.47 -13.05
C HIS A 264 -0.83 14.51 -14.17
N ASP A 265 -0.10 14.15 -15.22
CA ASP A 265 0.08 15.04 -16.38
C ASP A 265 -1.27 15.36 -17.03
N GLY A 266 -1.46 16.63 -17.42
CA GLY A 266 -2.72 17.18 -17.89
C GLY A 266 -3.65 17.74 -16.81
N ILE A 267 -3.36 17.55 -15.52
CA ILE A 267 -4.06 18.24 -14.43
C ILE A 267 -3.33 19.55 -14.12
N PRO A 268 -4.02 20.70 -14.04
CA PRO A 268 -3.38 21.97 -13.73
C PRO A 268 -2.64 21.91 -12.40
N ILE A 269 -1.42 22.45 -12.37
CA ILE A 269 -0.62 22.50 -11.12
C ILE A 269 -1.34 23.30 -10.03
N ALA A 270 -2.14 24.31 -10.40
CA ALA A 270 -2.98 25.08 -9.51
C ALA A 270 -4.07 24.24 -8.80
N SER A 271 -4.40 23.07 -9.34
CA SER A 271 -5.31 22.09 -8.73
C SER A 271 -4.61 21.19 -7.72
N THR A 272 -3.30 21.32 -7.53
CA THR A 272 -2.49 20.46 -6.65
C THR A 272 -2.21 21.15 -5.32
N GLY A 273 -2.57 20.49 -4.22
CA GLY A 273 -2.32 20.95 -2.85
C GLY A 273 -1.17 20.20 -2.15
N PRO A 274 -1.03 20.39 -0.83
CA PRO A 274 -0.03 19.72 -0.01
C PRO A 274 -0.01 18.19 -0.20
N GLY A 275 1.20 17.61 -0.20
CA GLY A 275 1.39 16.17 -0.43
C GLY A 275 1.04 15.72 -1.85
N ARG A 276 1.05 16.65 -2.83
CA ARG A 276 0.69 16.45 -4.24
C ARG A 276 -0.75 15.99 -4.46
N ARG A 277 -1.63 16.19 -3.48
CA ARG A 277 -3.04 15.76 -3.57
C ARG A 277 -3.83 16.74 -4.45
N MET A 278 -4.72 16.23 -5.28
CA MET A 278 -5.64 17.04 -6.08
C MET A 278 -6.68 17.70 -5.17
N MET A 279 -6.74 19.02 -5.18
CA MET A 279 -7.78 19.77 -4.47
C MET A 279 -9.13 19.56 -5.15
N THR A 280 -10.16 19.29 -4.35
CA THR A 280 -11.52 19.08 -4.86
C THR A 280 -12.54 19.97 -4.17
N ASP A 281 -13.66 20.20 -4.85
CA ASP A 281 -14.88 20.72 -4.22
C ASP A 281 -15.54 19.66 -3.31
N ALA A 282 -16.69 20.02 -2.73
CA ALA A 282 -17.45 19.16 -1.81
C ALA A 282 -18.02 17.89 -2.45
N TYR A 283 -18.01 17.80 -3.78
CA TYR A 283 -18.55 16.69 -4.57
C TYR A 283 -17.44 15.86 -5.23
N ASN A 284 -16.19 16.04 -4.78
CA ASN A 284 -14.99 15.38 -5.29
C ASN A 284 -14.57 15.79 -6.71
N ARG A 285 -15.13 16.86 -7.30
CA ARG A 285 -14.66 17.38 -8.58
C ARG A 285 -13.35 18.15 -8.38
N VAL A 286 -12.36 17.91 -9.24
CA VAL A 286 -11.05 18.57 -9.18
C VAL A 286 -11.22 20.06 -9.49
N ILE A 287 -10.63 20.93 -8.67
CA ILE A 287 -10.74 22.38 -8.85
C ILE A 287 -10.03 22.78 -10.15
N GLY A 288 -10.66 23.59 -10.99
CA GLY A 288 -10.06 24.15 -12.21
C GLY A 288 -10.18 23.28 -13.47
N VAL A 289 -10.87 22.13 -13.38
CA VAL A 289 -11.21 21.29 -14.54
C VAL A 289 -12.64 20.78 -14.41
N ASP A 290 -13.32 20.64 -15.54
CA ASP A 290 -14.65 20.04 -15.60
C ASP A 290 -14.55 18.53 -15.79
N ASP A 291 -15.59 17.81 -15.35
CA ASP A 291 -15.78 16.36 -15.52
C ASP A 291 -14.67 15.42 -14.98
N ILE A 292 -13.66 15.97 -14.31
CA ILE A 292 -12.58 15.23 -13.66
C ILE A 292 -12.77 15.27 -12.14
N TYR A 293 -12.71 14.09 -11.52
CA TYR A 293 -12.92 13.88 -10.09
C TYR A 293 -11.72 13.18 -9.45
N ALA A 294 -11.51 13.40 -8.16
CA ALA A 294 -10.49 12.70 -7.38
C ALA A 294 -11.07 12.17 -6.07
N ILE A 295 -10.76 10.91 -5.74
CA ILE A 295 -11.21 10.23 -4.52
C ILE A 295 -10.12 9.38 -3.87
N GLY A 296 -10.25 9.12 -2.57
CA GLY A 296 -9.26 8.41 -1.76
C GLY A 296 -8.03 9.28 -1.48
N ASP A 297 -6.89 8.63 -1.26
CA ASP A 297 -5.68 9.32 -0.76
C ASP A 297 -5.11 10.39 -1.72
N THR A 298 -5.48 10.34 -3.00
CA THR A 298 -5.05 11.32 -4.02
C THR A 298 -5.85 12.62 -3.98
N ALA A 299 -7.02 12.64 -3.32
CA ALA A 299 -7.90 13.80 -3.25
C ALA A 299 -7.68 14.60 -1.96
N LEU A 300 -7.85 15.90 -2.01
CA LEU A 300 -7.81 16.82 -0.87
C LEU A 300 -9.08 17.67 -0.87
N THR A 301 -10.05 17.27 -0.04
CA THR A 301 -11.34 17.94 0.11
C THR A 301 -11.37 18.68 1.46
N LYS A 302 -11.39 20.02 1.45
CA LYS A 302 -11.37 20.85 2.66
C LYS A 302 -12.75 21.36 3.12
N THR A 303 -13.81 20.92 2.44
CA THR A 303 -15.18 21.41 2.69
C THR A 303 -15.92 20.69 3.81
N ASP A 304 -15.36 19.59 4.33
CA ASP A 304 -15.95 18.85 5.45
C ASP A 304 -15.60 19.55 6.77
N LYS A 305 -16.62 20.00 7.51
CA LYS A 305 -16.46 20.76 8.76
C LYS A 305 -15.68 19.99 9.83
N ASN A 306 -15.79 18.66 9.85
CA ASN A 306 -15.08 17.82 10.81
C ASN A 306 -13.61 17.59 10.42
N PHE A 307 -13.24 17.92 9.18
CA PHE A 307 -11.92 17.69 8.59
C PHE A 307 -11.49 18.90 7.74
N PRO A 308 -11.29 20.09 8.35
CA PRO A 308 -11.01 21.33 7.61
C PRO A 308 -9.69 21.31 6.84
N GLU A 309 -8.70 20.54 7.30
CA GLU A 309 -7.43 20.34 6.61
C GLU A 309 -7.44 19.17 5.61
N GLY A 310 -8.61 18.56 5.42
CA GLY A 310 -8.82 17.41 4.55
C GLY A 310 -8.83 16.08 5.28
N HIS A 311 -9.44 15.09 4.63
CA HIS A 311 -9.60 13.75 5.20
C HIS A 311 -8.24 13.03 5.32
N PRO A 312 -8.08 12.19 6.37
CA PRO A 312 -6.90 11.34 6.52
C PRO A 312 -6.83 10.31 5.39
N GLN A 313 -5.62 9.90 5.02
CA GLN A 313 -5.36 8.93 3.94
C GLN A 313 -5.62 7.50 4.45
N LEU A 314 -6.91 7.17 4.60
CA LEU A 314 -7.41 5.91 5.18
C LEU A 314 -8.35 5.18 4.24
N ALA A 315 -8.34 3.85 4.32
CA ALA A 315 -9.24 2.98 3.55
C ALA A 315 -10.73 3.33 3.75
N GLN A 316 -11.16 3.70 4.97
CA GLN A 316 -12.55 4.06 5.24
C GLN A 316 -12.99 5.35 4.52
N VAL A 317 -12.10 6.34 4.42
CA VAL A 317 -12.36 7.56 3.64
C VAL A 317 -12.54 7.21 2.16
N ALA A 318 -11.58 6.46 1.60
CA ALA A 318 -11.64 5.99 0.21
C ALA A 318 -12.92 5.19 -0.10
N LEU A 319 -13.29 4.26 0.78
CA LEU A 319 -14.53 3.46 0.70
C LEU A 319 -15.78 4.35 0.66
N GLN A 320 -15.86 5.34 1.54
CA GLN A 320 -17.03 6.22 1.66
C GLN A 320 -17.10 7.23 0.52
N GLN A 321 -15.98 7.83 0.11
CA GLN A 321 -15.91 8.74 -1.03
C GLN A 321 -16.34 8.06 -2.33
N GLY A 322 -15.81 6.86 -2.63
CA GLY A 322 -16.22 6.11 -3.81
C GLY A 322 -17.73 5.83 -3.86
N ARG A 323 -18.36 5.55 -2.70
CA ARG A 323 -19.81 5.32 -2.61
C ARG A 323 -20.63 6.61 -2.71
N ASN A 324 -20.13 7.72 -2.20
CA ASN A 324 -20.77 9.02 -2.31
C ASN A 324 -20.73 9.51 -3.76
N LEU A 325 -19.56 9.48 -4.40
CA LEU A 325 -19.39 9.91 -5.79
C LEU A 325 -20.24 9.08 -6.76
N ALA A 326 -20.31 7.76 -6.57
CA ALA A 326 -21.23 6.90 -7.34
C ALA A 326 -22.70 7.35 -7.23
N THR A 327 -23.11 7.82 -6.05
CA THR A 327 -24.48 8.33 -5.82
C THR A 327 -24.66 9.67 -6.52
N ASN A 328 -23.65 10.53 -6.48
CA ASN A 328 -23.69 11.84 -7.12
C ASN A 328 -23.77 11.69 -8.65
N PHE A 329 -23.04 10.75 -9.28
CA PHE A 329 -23.20 10.49 -10.71
C PHE A 329 -24.64 10.09 -11.08
N SER A 330 -25.25 9.14 -10.36
CA SER A 330 -26.67 8.82 -10.60
C SER A 330 -27.61 10.01 -10.35
N ARG A 331 -27.29 10.90 -9.41
CA ARG A 331 -28.08 12.12 -9.15
C ARG A 331 -27.90 13.17 -10.26
N MET A 332 -26.69 13.34 -10.80
CA MET A 332 -26.43 14.18 -11.97
C MET A 332 -27.27 13.71 -13.15
N ALA A 333 -27.29 12.40 -13.41
CA ALA A 333 -28.07 11.80 -14.49
C ALA A 333 -29.60 11.95 -14.30
N ASP A 334 -30.05 12.15 -13.07
CA ASP A 334 -31.44 12.43 -12.71
C ASP A 334 -31.75 13.94 -12.61
N ASN A 335 -30.78 14.82 -12.89
CA ASN A 335 -30.88 16.27 -12.62
C ASN A 335 -31.27 16.60 -11.16
N LYS A 336 -30.76 15.83 -10.21
CA LYS A 336 -30.98 16.02 -8.76
C LYS A 336 -29.78 16.71 -8.12
N GLU A 337 -30.05 17.50 -7.09
CA GLU A 337 -29.04 18.17 -6.26
C GLU A 337 -27.96 17.20 -5.76
N LEU A 338 -26.68 17.53 -5.85
CA LEU A 338 -25.61 16.64 -5.40
C LEU A 338 -25.50 16.60 -3.87
N LYS A 339 -24.96 15.49 -3.34
CA LYS A 339 -24.73 15.34 -1.90
C LYS A 339 -23.26 15.59 -1.59
N PRO A 340 -22.92 16.60 -0.77
CA PRO A 340 -21.53 16.83 -0.39
C PRO A 340 -20.99 15.63 0.38
N PHE A 341 -19.69 15.37 0.24
CA PHE A 341 -19.03 14.32 0.99
C PHE A 341 -18.76 14.76 2.43
N SER A 342 -19.16 13.92 3.39
CA SER A 342 -18.78 14.04 4.80
C SER A 342 -18.33 12.67 5.31
N TYR A 343 -17.18 12.63 5.96
CA TYR A 343 -16.58 11.39 6.45
C TYR A 343 -17.15 11.00 7.81
N VAL A 344 -17.69 9.78 7.88
CA VAL A 344 -18.09 9.17 9.16
C VAL A 344 -16.94 8.31 9.65
N ASP A 345 -16.25 8.80 10.68
CA ASP A 345 -15.17 8.04 11.31
C ASP A 345 -15.72 6.82 12.06
N LYS A 346 -15.30 5.63 11.63
CA LYS A 346 -15.69 4.36 12.25
C LYS A 346 -14.69 3.87 13.30
N GLY A 347 -13.64 4.64 13.53
CA GLY A 347 -12.54 4.29 14.41
C GLY A 347 -11.35 3.72 13.66
N THR A 348 -10.28 3.57 14.42
CA THR A 348 -8.96 3.16 13.94
C THR A 348 -8.46 1.99 14.78
N MET A 349 -7.77 1.06 14.13
CA MET A 349 -7.17 -0.09 14.78
C MET A 349 -5.77 -0.32 14.26
N ALA A 350 -4.88 -0.82 15.11
CA ALA A 350 -3.56 -1.29 14.72
C ALA A 350 -3.23 -2.57 15.48
N ILE A 351 -2.73 -3.57 14.77
CA ILE A 351 -2.21 -4.79 15.38
C ILE A 351 -0.74 -4.60 15.73
N ILE A 352 -0.36 -5.05 16.92
CA ILE A 352 1.00 -4.93 17.45
C ILE A 352 1.71 -6.27 17.39
N GLY A 353 0.96 -7.37 17.49
CA GLY A 353 1.46 -8.73 17.43
C GLY A 353 0.33 -9.71 17.70
N ARG A 354 0.68 -10.97 17.91
CA ARG A 354 -0.27 -12.00 18.28
C ARG A 354 -0.96 -11.66 19.60
N ASN A 355 -2.28 -11.82 19.63
CA ASN A 355 -3.12 -11.51 20.79
C ASN A 355 -3.03 -10.07 21.28
N ASN A 356 -2.50 -9.15 20.46
CA ASN A 356 -2.24 -7.80 20.88
C ASN A 356 -2.50 -6.79 19.76
N ALA A 357 -3.57 -6.00 19.94
CA ALA A 357 -3.89 -4.87 19.08
C ALA A 357 -4.39 -3.70 19.95
N VAL A 358 -4.61 -2.56 19.31
CA VAL A 358 -5.28 -1.38 19.88
C VAL A 358 -6.40 -0.95 18.95
N ALA A 359 -7.49 -0.44 19.52
CA ALA A 359 -8.66 0.02 18.79
C ALA A 359 -9.28 1.22 19.50
N ASP A 360 -9.48 2.30 18.75
CA ASP A 360 -10.17 3.50 19.21
C ASP A 360 -11.43 3.71 18.37
N ILE A 361 -12.60 3.74 19.02
CA ILE A 361 -13.90 4.02 18.40
C ILE A 361 -14.32 5.44 18.80
N PRO A 362 -14.68 6.31 17.85
CA PRO A 362 -14.99 7.71 18.14
C PRO A 362 -16.40 7.90 18.71
N SER A 363 -17.37 7.09 18.29
CA SER A 363 -18.78 7.21 18.70
C SER A 363 -19.46 5.85 18.90
N PRO A 364 -19.77 5.45 20.15
CA PRO A 364 -19.36 6.07 21.41
C PRO A 364 -17.84 6.04 21.59
N LYS A 365 -17.27 6.97 22.36
CA LYS A 365 -15.81 7.09 22.59
C LYS A 365 -15.28 5.93 23.44
N LEU A 366 -14.87 4.85 22.79
CA LEU A 366 -14.41 3.62 23.42
C LEU A 366 -12.97 3.30 23.01
N HIS A 367 -12.23 2.68 23.93
CA HIS A 367 -10.87 2.21 23.70
C HIS A 367 -10.75 0.74 24.11
N PHE A 368 -10.18 -0.07 23.23
CA PHE A 368 -9.87 -1.47 23.48
C PHE A 368 -8.39 -1.73 23.20
N ASN A 369 -7.79 -2.65 23.95
CA ASN A 369 -6.42 -3.10 23.70
C ASN A 369 -6.26 -4.60 24.01
N GLY A 370 -5.09 -5.14 23.68
CA GLY A 370 -4.74 -6.53 23.96
C GLY A 370 -5.59 -7.52 23.16
N PHE A 371 -6.03 -8.58 23.82
CA PHE A 371 -6.71 -9.71 23.17
C PHE A 371 -8.07 -9.33 22.58
N ILE A 372 -8.87 -8.51 23.27
CA ILE A 372 -10.20 -8.10 22.79
C ILE A 372 -10.06 -7.28 21.50
N ALA A 373 -9.16 -6.28 21.50
CA ALA A 373 -8.87 -5.51 20.30
C ALA A 373 -8.33 -6.39 19.16
N TRP A 374 -7.54 -7.41 19.48
CA TRP A 374 -7.03 -8.37 18.49
C TRP A 374 -8.15 -9.21 17.86
N VAL A 375 -9.10 -9.71 18.64
CA VAL A 375 -10.28 -10.42 18.10
C VAL A 375 -11.13 -9.51 17.21
N MET A 376 -11.37 -8.27 17.65
CA MET A 376 -12.06 -7.27 16.82
C MET A 376 -11.32 -7.04 15.50
N TRP A 377 -9.98 -6.98 15.55
CA TRP A 377 -9.14 -6.73 14.38
C TRP A 377 -9.29 -7.87 13.38
N LEU A 378 -9.22 -9.12 13.85
CA LEU A 378 -9.42 -10.31 13.00
C LEU A 378 -10.79 -10.28 12.32
N PHE A 379 -11.85 -10.04 13.09
CA PHE A 379 -13.22 -10.03 12.58
C PHE A 379 -13.41 -8.96 11.50
N ILE A 380 -13.02 -7.71 11.79
CA ILE A 380 -13.21 -6.59 10.87
C ILE A 380 -12.43 -6.80 9.57
N HIS A 381 -11.17 -7.24 9.67
CA HIS A 381 -10.31 -7.40 8.48
C HIS A 381 -10.75 -8.57 7.60
N VAL A 382 -11.18 -9.69 8.19
CA VAL A 382 -11.79 -10.79 7.41
C VAL A 382 -13.07 -10.31 6.74
N MET A 383 -13.94 -9.60 7.44
CA MET A 383 -15.20 -9.14 6.86
C MET A 383 -14.99 -8.10 5.74
N ALA A 384 -13.91 -7.32 5.81
CA ALA A 384 -13.54 -6.32 4.81
C ALA A 384 -12.94 -6.90 3.51
N LEU A 385 -12.45 -8.14 3.50
CA LEU A 385 -11.99 -8.79 2.28
C LEU A 385 -13.11 -8.89 1.25
N ILE A 386 -12.81 -8.57 -0.01
CA ILE A 386 -13.81 -8.42 -1.07
C ILE A 386 -14.57 -9.71 -1.36
N ASN A 387 -13.92 -10.87 -1.24
CA ASN A 387 -14.44 -12.15 -1.72
C ASN A 387 -14.48 -13.22 -0.62
N TYR A 388 -15.54 -14.04 -0.61
CA TYR A 388 -15.75 -15.11 0.38
C TYR A 388 -14.63 -16.15 0.40
N ARG A 389 -14.09 -16.54 -0.75
CA ARG A 389 -12.94 -17.47 -0.80
C ARG A 389 -11.71 -16.89 -0.09
N ASN A 390 -11.44 -15.59 -0.26
CA ASN A 390 -10.33 -14.93 0.42
C ASN A 390 -10.58 -14.85 1.93
N LYS A 391 -11.84 -14.65 2.35
CA LYS A 391 -12.25 -14.70 3.76
C LYS A 391 -11.93 -16.06 4.39
N LEU A 392 -12.46 -17.15 3.81
CA LEU A 392 -12.25 -18.51 4.31
C LEU A 392 -10.77 -18.89 4.35
N LYS A 393 -10.03 -18.55 3.28
CA LYS A 393 -8.60 -18.86 3.18
C LYS A 393 -7.76 -18.09 4.20
N THR A 394 -8.05 -16.81 4.39
CA THR A 394 -7.39 -15.98 5.40
C THR A 394 -7.69 -16.49 6.80
N MET A 395 -8.96 -16.81 7.09
CA MET A 395 -9.36 -17.41 8.37
C MET A 395 -8.61 -18.73 8.63
N TYR A 396 -8.57 -19.64 7.64
CA TYR A 396 -7.85 -20.91 7.77
C TYR A 396 -6.36 -20.69 8.06
N ASN A 397 -5.68 -19.84 7.27
CA ASN A 397 -4.26 -19.56 7.46
C ASN A 397 -4.00 -18.97 8.85
N TRP A 398 -4.85 -18.04 9.31
CA TRP A 398 -4.74 -17.48 10.65
C TRP A 398 -5.00 -18.52 11.75
N THR A 399 -5.97 -19.41 11.57
CA THR A 399 -6.23 -20.51 12.51
C THR A 399 -5.01 -21.42 12.62
N VAL A 400 -4.45 -21.86 11.50
CA VAL A 400 -3.23 -22.71 11.49
C VAL A 400 -2.08 -21.97 12.15
N ALA A 401 -1.82 -20.71 11.77
CA ALA A 401 -0.74 -19.92 12.32
C ALA A 401 -0.90 -19.64 13.82
N TYR A 402 -2.15 -19.47 14.27
CA TYR A 402 -2.45 -19.37 15.68
C TYR A 402 -2.07 -20.67 16.40
N PHE A 403 -2.59 -21.83 16.01
CA PHE A 403 -2.31 -23.06 16.77
C PHE A 403 -0.85 -23.53 16.67
N THR A 404 -0.23 -23.43 15.50
CA THR A 404 1.15 -23.93 15.27
C THR A 404 2.24 -22.94 15.65
N ARG A 405 1.90 -21.64 15.77
CA ARG A 405 2.87 -20.53 15.83
C ARG A 405 3.81 -20.48 14.61
N ASP A 406 3.37 -21.03 13.48
CA ASP A 406 4.18 -21.20 12.27
C ASP A 406 3.33 -21.14 10.99
N GLN A 407 3.97 -20.85 9.85
CA GLN A 407 3.43 -20.89 8.50
C GLN A 407 4.53 -21.24 7.50
N ALA A 408 4.36 -22.28 6.69
CA ALA A 408 5.35 -22.75 5.72
C ALA A 408 5.43 -21.89 4.42
N LEU A 409 5.33 -20.56 4.52
CA LEU A 409 5.31 -19.64 3.36
C LEU A 409 6.62 -18.85 3.19
N ARG A 410 7.67 -19.20 3.93
CA ARG A 410 8.98 -18.53 3.95
C ARG A 410 9.90 -19.02 2.83
N MET A 411 9.44 -18.89 1.59
CA MET A 411 10.21 -19.24 0.39
C MET A 411 10.72 -17.99 -0.32
N ILE A 412 11.96 -18.05 -0.82
CA ILE A 412 12.53 -17.02 -1.70
C ILE A 412 11.99 -17.25 -3.12
N ILE A 413 11.10 -16.38 -3.59
CA ILE A 413 10.50 -16.48 -4.93
C ILE A 413 11.07 -15.39 -5.82
N LYS A 414 11.82 -15.74 -6.86
CA LYS A 414 12.43 -14.79 -7.79
C LYS A 414 11.81 -14.92 -9.19
N PRO A 415 11.37 -13.81 -9.81
CA PRO A 415 11.17 -13.83 -11.26
C PRO A 415 12.54 -14.02 -11.93
N ILE A 416 12.61 -14.90 -12.93
CA ILE A 416 13.80 -15.01 -13.79
C ILE A 416 13.79 -13.78 -14.69
N ILE A 417 14.71 -12.83 -14.45
CA ILE A 417 14.93 -11.73 -15.39
C ILE A 417 15.74 -12.31 -16.56
N ARG A 418 15.05 -12.77 -17.60
CA ARG A 418 15.72 -13.02 -18.89
C ARG A 418 16.01 -11.66 -19.50
N GLN A 419 17.28 -11.38 -19.79
CA GLN A 419 17.60 -10.23 -20.64
C GLN A 419 16.84 -10.39 -21.96
N PRO A 420 16.22 -9.34 -22.49
CA PRO A 420 15.57 -9.43 -23.80
C PRO A 420 16.61 -9.90 -24.81
N GLU A 421 16.33 -10.98 -25.52
CA GLU A 421 17.10 -11.37 -26.69
C GLU A 421 17.14 -10.17 -27.63
N ILE A 422 18.34 -9.67 -27.90
CA ILE A 422 18.55 -8.70 -28.97
C ILE A 422 18.07 -9.41 -30.24
N LYS A 423 16.90 -9.04 -30.75
CA LYS A 423 16.49 -9.46 -32.09
C LYS A 423 17.53 -8.87 -33.03
N ALA A 424 18.42 -9.72 -33.53
CA ALA A 424 19.29 -9.36 -34.63
C ALA A 424 18.38 -8.89 -35.77
N ASP A 425 18.60 -7.66 -36.22
CA ASP A 425 17.92 -7.03 -37.35
C ASP A 425 18.27 -7.84 -38.60
N ILE A 426 17.49 -8.89 -38.90
CA ILE A 426 17.60 -9.60 -40.17
C ILE A 426 17.00 -8.69 -41.23
N ARG A 427 17.81 -7.75 -41.72
CA ARG A 427 17.49 -7.05 -42.96
C ARG A 427 17.52 -8.08 -44.08
N PRO A 428 16.49 -8.13 -44.95
CA PRO A 428 16.56 -8.94 -46.15
C PRO A 428 17.74 -8.45 -47.01
N VAL A 429 18.62 -9.38 -47.38
CA VAL A 429 19.70 -9.13 -48.33
C VAL A 429 19.05 -8.67 -49.64
N GLU A 430 19.32 -7.44 -50.05
CA GLU A 430 18.94 -6.95 -51.38
C GLU A 430 19.61 -7.85 -52.43
N ALA A 431 18.79 -8.49 -53.25
CA ALA A 431 19.25 -9.26 -54.40
C ALA A 431 20.01 -8.33 -55.34
N THR A 432 21.32 -8.49 -55.40
CA THR A 432 22.17 -7.78 -56.36
C THR A 432 21.80 -8.27 -57.76
N VAL A 433 21.06 -7.47 -58.51
CA VAL A 433 20.83 -7.68 -59.94
C VAL A 433 22.16 -7.44 -60.65
N VAL A 434 22.89 -8.52 -60.93
CA VAL A 434 24.04 -8.48 -61.83
C VAL A 434 23.49 -8.23 -63.24
N LYS A 435 23.71 -7.02 -63.75
CA LYS A 435 23.53 -6.68 -65.16
C LYS A 435 24.44 -7.59 -65.99
N SER A 436 23.85 -8.33 -66.93
CA SER A 436 24.58 -8.83 -68.09
C SER A 436 24.30 -7.88 -69.25
N SER A 437 25.36 -7.25 -69.76
CA SER A 437 25.40 -6.66 -71.09
C SER A 437 26.76 -7.03 -71.68
N THR A 438 26.69 -7.67 -72.85
CA THR A 438 27.78 -7.98 -73.78
C THR A 438 28.80 -6.87 -73.95
#